data_AF-M5DSF7-F1
#
_entry.id   AF-M5DSF7-F1
#
_cell.length_a   1.000
_cell.length_b   1.000
_cell.length_c   1.000
_cell.angle_alpha   90.00
_cell.angle_beta   90.00
_cell.angle_gamma   90.00
#
_symmetry.space_group_name_H-M   'P 1'
#
loop_
_entity.id
_entity.type
_entity.pdbx_description
1 polymer ?
#
loop_
_entity_poly.entity_id
_entity_poly.type
_entity_poly.pdbx_seq_one_letter_code
_entity_poly.pdbx_strand_id
1 'polypeptide(L)'
;MTYSKDEYISKFGKDAFFLLKSIFNTGKLSYFGGYPTLPKNIKWPTTMYSGKVVQLPFLAQINLADLSETQEELPKAGILYFFYDITFDERARPYPVCVVYSDSICNEITLPTIEMLPSFNDEMMMTGLFLFRHKEVIESYPRACFPKYEISPVKFKDIGNPIYSYNEENRDDRRDEQDRIISDQIDLTYKINCFEHQYKTDLSIYEVVGRENLPQWLVGQIEYMGNRIEKGTFVENWPQAWLHIEFFCTVLTKELKRGNQLQEVNENYQLLLELQKETDNWLYQSKLQKFDQKVPRNISSEFKNWVTNSYLSSVHNTSKSKVLFKIRIAIETSISSFPEARNWLIDLTANGTSTFNKIELERIESYIKVSCRQPHQVLGYGIPDGARTYDEGSYQDSILLLQLGFDDTMMWGFGDLDCLQFRISQKDLKELRFDKATMELIM
;
A
#
# COMPACT_ATOMS: atom_id res chain seq x y z
N MET A 1 -31.61 -20.01 10.79
CA MET A 1 -31.17 -20.79 11.97
C MET A 1 -30.04 -20.01 12.59
N THR A 2 -30.14 -19.69 13.88
CA THR A 2 -29.05 -19.05 14.62
C THR A 2 -28.13 -20.14 15.17
N TYR A 3 -26.87 -20.11 14.78
CA TYR A 3 -25.82 -20.96 15.33
C TYR A 3 -25.18 -20.25 16.52
N SER A 4 -24.76 -20.99 17.55
CA SER A 4 -23.77 -20.43 18.48
C SER A 4 -22.45 -20.15 17.72
N LYS A 5 -21.60 -19.29 18.28
CA LYS A 5 -20.30 -18.95 17.68
C LYS A 5 -19.43 -20.20 17.45
N ASP A 6 -19.30 -21.07 18.45
CA ASP A 6 -18.45 -22.27 18.33
C ASP A 6 -19.01 -23.28 17.33
N GLU A 7 -20.34 -23.48 17.30
CA GLU A 7 -20.99 -24.33 16.30
C GLU A 7 -20.80 -23.77 14.89
N TYR A 8 -20.89 -22.46 14.72
CA TYR A 8 -20.68 -21.80 13.44
C TYR A 8 -19.24 -21.95 12.95
N ILE A 9 -18.26 -21.66 13.79
CA ILE A 9 -16.84 -21.77 13.43
C ILE A 9 -16.51 -23.21 13.06
N SER A 10 -17.03 -24.19 13.81
CA SER A 10 -16.84 -25.60 13.54
C SER A 10 -17.48 -26.04 12.21
N LYS A 11 -18.71 -25.58 11.93
CA LYS A 11 -19.48 -26.03 10.77
C LYS A 11 -19.13 -25.28 9.48
N PHE A 12 -18.87 -23.98 9.57
CA PHE A 12 -18.71 -23.09 8.44
C PHE A 12 -17.34 -22.43 8.36
N GLY A 13 -16.48 -22.53 9.37
CA GLY A 13 -15.13 -22.00 9.24
C GLY A 13 -14.35 -22.70 8.14
N LYS A 14 -13.68 -21.94 7.26
CA LYS A 14 -12.77 -22.48 6.25
C LYS A 14 -11.32 -22.23 6.63
N ASP A 15 -10.44 -23.18 6.28
CA ASP A 15 -9.01 -22.93 6.40
C ASP A 15 -8.59 -21.89 5.37
N ALA A 16 -7.81 -20.91 5.83
CA ALA A 16 -7.28 -19.85 5.01
C ALA A 16 -5.87 -19.50 5.50
N PHE A 17 -5.16 -18.71 4.70
CA PHE A 17 -3.83 -18.24 5.04
C PHE A 17 -3.78 -16.73 4.96
N PHE A 18 -3.44 -16.10 6.08
CA PHE A 18 -3.13 -14.68 6.13
C PHE A 18 -1.69 -14.48 5.64
N LEU A 19 -1.46 -13.50 4.78
CA LEU A 19 -0.16 -13.28 4.16
C LEU A 19 0.61 -12.17 4.89
N LEU A 20 1.53 -12.56 5.76
CA LEU A 20 2.38 -11.61 6.49
C LEU A 20 3.51 -11.10 5.63
N LYS A 21 3.50 -9.80 5.34
CA LYS A 21 4.61 -9.13 4.67
C LYS A 21 5.82 -8.96 5.59
N SER A 22 7.00 -8.95 4.98
CA SER A 22 8.26 -8.58 5.63
C SER A 22 9.05 -7.64 4.72
N ILE A 23 9.72 -6.66 5.32
CA ILE A 23 10.71 -5.84 4.61
C ILE A 23 11.97 -6.64 4.31
N PHE A 24 12.21 -7.75 5.02
CA PHE A 24 13.43 -8.52 4.85
C PHE A 24 13.33 -9.46 3.65
N ASN A 25 14.24 -9.28 2.70
CA ASN A 25 14.44 -10.17 1.57
C ASN A 25 15.39 -11.31 1.99
N THR A 26 14.82 -12.48 2.27
CA THR A 26 15.52 -13.72 2.64
C THR A 26 15.72 -14.69 1.48
N GLY A 27 15.24 -14.33 0.29
CA GLY A 27 15.26 -15.18 -0.90
C GLY A 27 14.03 -16.08 -1.03
N LYS A 28 12.93 -15.76 -0.34
CA LYS A 28 11.67 -16.51 -0.47
C LYS A 28 11.07 -16.36 -1.87
N LEU A 29 10.37 -17.41 -2.28
CA LEU A 29 9.64 -17.47 -3.55
C LEU A 29 8.17 -17.09 -3.43
N SER A 30 7.67 -16.82 -2.22
CA SER A 30 6.40 -16.15 -2.01
C SER A 30 6.63 -14.67 -1.69
N TYR A 31 6.11 -13.78 -2.53
CA TYR A 31 6.22 -12.33 -2.33
C TYR A 31 5.17 -11.55 -3.13
N PHE A 32 4.93 -10.34 -2.69
CA PHE A 32 4.17 -9.32 -3.41
C PHE A 32 5.10 -8.37 -4.14
N GLY A 33 4.63 -7.82 -5.27
CA GLY A 33 5.36 -6.86 -6.11
C GLY A 33 6.72 -7.37 -6.59
N GLY A 34 7.62 -6.46 -6.93
CA GLY A 34 8.92 -6.79 -7.49
C GLY A 34 8.85 -7.43 -8.87
N TYR A 35 9.95 -8.06 -9.27
CA TYR A 35 10.03 -8.82 -10.53
C TYR A 35 9.74 -10.30 -10.25
N PRO A 36 8.82 -10.94 -11.00
CA PRO A 36 8.54 -12.36 -10.84
C PRO A 36 9.74 -13.21 -11.27
N THR A 37 9.79 -14.44 -10.78
CA THR A 37 10.76 -15.45 -11.24
C THR A 37 10.13 -16.41 -12.23
N LEU A 38 9.60 -15.90 -13.35
CA LEU A 38 8.95 -16.71 -14.37
C LEU A 38 9.95 -17.72 -15.00
N PRO A 39 9.59 -19.00 -15.12
CA PRO A 39 10.35 -19.97 -15.90
C PRO A 39 10.43 -19.58 -17.38
N LYS A 40 11.52 -19.97 -18.05
CA LYS A 40 11.83 -19.56 -19.45
C LYS A 40 10.76 -19.95 -20.47
N ASN A 41 9.96 -20.98 -20.18
CA ASN A 41 8.85 -21.44 -21.03
C ASN A 41 7.54 -20.69 -20.81
N ILE A 42 7.44 -19.88 -19.75
CA ILE A 42 6.25 -19.08 -19.44
C ILE A 42 6.45 -17.67 -19.95
N LYS A 43 5.51 -17.22 -20.79
CA LYS A 43 5.48 -15.84 -21.27
C LYS A 43 4.77 -14.97 -20.25
N TRP A 44 5.28 -13.74 -20.08
CA TRP A 44 4.60 -12.70 -19.34
C TRP A 44 3.21 -12.43 -19.96
N PRO A 45 2.11 -12.44 -19.19
CA PRO A 45 0.78 -12.18 -19.73
C PRO A 45 0.64 -10.80 -20.38
N THR A 46 -0.07 -10.74 -21.50
CA THR A 46 -0.25 -9.49 -22.25
C THR A 46 -1.72 -9.26 -22.56
N THR A 47 -2.08 -8.00 -22.80
CA THR A 47 -3.41 -7.59 -23.25
C THR A 47 -3.30 -6.47 -24.29
N MET A 48 -4.38 -6.21 -25.02
CA MET A 48 -4.52 -5.02 -25.85
C MET A 48 -5.09 -3.91 -24.97
N TYR A 49 -4.36 -2.81 -24.81
CA TYR A 49 -4.80 -1.65 -24.05
C TYR A 49 -4.45 -0.37 -24.81
N SER A 50 -5.42 0.55 -24.95
CA SER A 50 -5.22 1.80 -25.69
C SER A 50 -4.60 1.61 -27.09
N GLY A 51 -5.00 0.54 -27.80
CA GLY A 51 -4.52 0.22 -29.15
C GLY A 51 -3.10 -0.34 -29.24
N LYS A 52 -2.48 -0.74 -28.12
CA LYS A 52 -1.15 -1.36 -28.06
C LYS A 52 -1.17 -2.65 -27.26
N VAL A 53 -0.30 -3.59 -27.61
CA VAL A 53 -0.06 -4.78 -26.79
C VAL A 53 0.84 -4.40 -25.62
N VAL A 54 0.37 -4.63 -24.41
CA VAL A 54 1.09 -4.32 -23.17
C VAL A 54 1.17 -5.54 -22.26
N GLN A 55 2.20 -5.60 -21.42
CA GLN A 55 2.37 -6.58 -20.37
C GLN A 55 1.50 -6.21 -19.16
N LEU A 56 0.81 -7.18 -18.59
CA LEU A 56 0.02 -6.96 -17.39
C LEU A 56 0.94 -6.67 -16.19
N PRO A 57 0.58 -5.73 -15.29
CA PRO A 57 1.33 -5.49 -14.05
C PRO A 57 1.37 -6.75 -13.19
N PHE A 58 2.56 -7.10 -12.70
CA PHE A 58 2.74 -8.22 -11.77
C PHE A 58 2.36 -7.79 -10.34
N LEU A 59 1.57 -8.62 -9.65
CA LEU A 59 1.09 -8.35 -8.29
C LEU A 59 1.75 -9.24 -7.25
N ALA A 60 1.83 -10.54 -7.51
CA ALA A 60 2.27 -11.50 -6.50
C ALA A 60 2.74 -12.81 -7.12
N GLN A 61 3.63 -13.50 -6.43
CA GLN A 61 3.81 -14.93 -6.63
C GLN A 61 3.74 -15.68 -5.31
N ILE A 62 3.16 -16.87 -5.36
CA ILE A 62 2.94 -17.73 -4.21
C ILE A 62 3.53 -19.10 -4.53
N ASN A 63 4.57 -19.49 -3.80
CA ASN A 63 5.06 -20.86 -3.81
C ASN A 63 4.09 -21.72 -3.01
N LEU A 64 3.42 -22.65 -3.67
CA LEU A 64 2.39 -23.50 -3.05
C LEU A 64 2.97 -24.43 -1.97
N ALA A 65 4.28 -24.71 -2.01
CA ALA A 65 4.95 -25.45 -0.95
C ALA A 65 5.09 -24.64 0.36
N ASP A 66 4.90 -23.32 0.34
CA ASP A 66 4.87 -22.48 1.55
C ASP A 66 3.51 -22.57 2.27
N LEU A 67 2.49 -23.12 1.59
CA LEU A 67 1.19 -23.41 2.19
C LEU A 67 1.26 -24.78 2.89
N SER A 68 0.62 -24.93 4.05
CA SER A 68 0.75 -26.13 4.87
C SER A 68 0.38 -27.39 4.08
N GLU A 69 1.08 -28.52 4.30
CA GLU A 69 0.79 -29.81 3.64
C GLU A 69 -0.66 -30.29 3.79
N THR A 70 -1.41 -29.74 4.75
CA THR A 70 -2.81 -30.08 5.02
C THR A 70 -3.83 -29.43 4.08
N GLN A 71 -3.45 -28.52 3.16
CA GLN A 71 -4.42 -27.92 2.24
C GLN A 71 -4.78 -28.91 1.12
N GLU A 72 -6.05 -29.22 0.94
CA GLU A 72 -6.47 -30.20 -0.10
C GLU A 72 -6.86 -29.54 -1.42
N GLU A 73 -7.16 -28.24 -1.42
CA GLU A 73 -7.74 -27.54 -2.57
C GLU A 73 -6.73 -27.24 -3.68
N LEU A 74 -5.49 -26.87 -3.31
CA LEU A 74 -4.45 -26.44 -4.26
C LEU A 74 -3.44 -27.55 -4.54
N PRO A 75 -2.69 -27.50 -5.68
CA PRO A 75 -1.51 -28.33 -5.87
C PRO A 75 -0.53 -28.22 -4.69
N LYS A 76 0.16 -29.32 -4.36
CA LYS A 76 1.11 -29.37 -3.22
C LYS A 76 2.42 -28.62 -3.48
N ALA A 77 2.72 -28.30 -4.73
CA ALA A 77 3.94 -27.64 -5.15
C ALA A 77 3.70 -26.83 -6.43
N GLY A 78 4.71 -26.05 -6.82
CA GLY A 78 4.63 -25.12 -7.93
C GLY A 78 4.40 -23.68 -7.47
N ILE A 79 4.41 -22.75 -8.42
CA ILE A 79 4.27 -21.32 -8.17
C ILE A 79 3.06 -20.81 -8.94
N LEU A 80 2.19 -20.07 -8.23
CA LEU A 80 1.16 -19.24 -8.83
C LEU A 80 1.69 -17.82 -8.99
N TYR A 81 1.48 -17.24 -10.17
CA TYR A 81 1.81 -15.86 -10.49
C TYR A 81 0.52 -15.09 -10.78
N PHE A 82 0.37 -13.93 -10.18
CA PHE A 82 -0.82 -13.10 -10.25
C PHE A 82 -0.50 -11.78 -10.93
N PHE A 83 -1.33 -11.42 -11.91
CA PHE A 83 -1.20 -10.23 -12.73
C PHE A 83 -2.51 -9.43 -12.69
N TYR A 84 -2.41 -8.12 -12.78
CA TYR A 84 -3.58 -7.24 -12.79
C TYR A 84 -4.13 -7.06 -14.20
N ASP A 85 -5.44 -7.23 -14.37
CA ASP A 85 -6.14 -6.87 -15.60
C ASP A 85 -6.41 -5.36 -15.66
N ILE A 86 -5.55 -4.63 -16.35
CA ILE A 86 -5.73 -3.20 -16.61
C ILE A 86 -6.91 -2.87 -17.54
N THR A 87 -7.51 -3.87 -18.20
CA THR A 87 -8.66 -3.70 -19.10
C THR A 87 -10.00 -3.92 -18.41
N PHE A 88 -10.00 -4.12 -17.09
CA PHE A 88 -11.20 -4.45 -16.31
C PHE A 88 -12.38 -3.50 -16.57
N ASP A 89 -12.11 -2.20 -16.70
CA ASP A 89 -13.14 -1.18 -16.95
C ASP A 89 -13.63 -1.12 -18.40
N GLU A 90 -12.86 -1.65 -19.36
CA GLU A 90 -13.23 -1.60 -20.78
C GLU A 90 -14.40 -2.54 -21.11
N ARG A 91 -14.81 -3.43 -20.17
CA ARG A 91 -15.87 -4.45 -20.31
C ARG A 91 -15.75 -5.31 -21.58
N ALA A 92 -14.61 -5.26 -22.25
CA ALA A 92 -14.33 -5.96 -23.49
C ALA A 92 -13.91 -7.39 -23.18
N ARG A 93 -14.48 -8.36 -23.89
CA ARG A 93 -14.07 -9.77 -23.83
C ARG A 93 -13.25 -10.12 -25.06
N PRO A 94 -12.30 -11.07 -24.97
CA PRO A 94 -12.00 -11.92 -23.81
C PRO A 94 -11.14 -11.22 -22.74
N TYR A 95 -11.35 -11.56 -21.46
CA TYR A 95 -10.47 -11.14 -20.37
C TYR A 95 -9.07 -11.76 -20.55
N PRO A 96 -7.99 -11.05 -20.20
CA PRO A 96 -6.65 -11.60 -20.29
C PRO A 96 -6.39 -12.63 -19.18
N VAL A 97 -5.35 -13.44 -19.37
CA VAL A 97 -4.91 -14.42 -18.37
C VAL A 97 -4.22 -13.70 -17.21
N CYS A 98 -4.86 -13.72 -16.04
CA CYS A 98 -4.39 -13.00 -14.86
C CYS A 98 -3.71 -13.91 -13.83
N VAL A 99 -3.86 -15.23 -13.96
CA VAL A 99 -3.20 -16.21 -13.11
C VAL A 99 -2.46 -17.22 -13.97
N VAL A 100 -1.19 -17.42 -13.65
CA VAL A 100 -0.34 -18.41 -14.30
C VAL A 100 0.18 -19.39 -13.26
N TYR A 101 0.13 -20.68 -13.58
CA TYR A 101 0.70 -21.74 -12.75
C TYR A 101 1.92 -22.34 -13.43
N SER A 102 2.94 -22.63 -12.62
CA SER A 102 4.11 -23.40 -13.03
C SER A 102 4.41 -24.49 -12.03
N ASP A 103 4.60 -25.72 -12.50
CA ASP A 103 5.19 -26.81 -11.72
C ASP A 103 6.71 -26.67 -11.56
N SER A 104 7.33 -25.86 -12.41
CA SER A 104 8.76 -25.61 -12.46
C SER A 104 9.12 -24.38 -11.61
N ILE A 105 10.12 -24.53 -10.75
CA ILE A 105 10.65 -23.45 -9.91
C ILE A 105 11.80 -22.77 -10.67
N CYS A 106 11.76 -21.44 -10.71
CA CYS A 106 12.84 -20.60 -11.20
C CYS A 106 13.16 -19.55 -10.12
N ASN A 107 14.46 -19.26 -9.95
CA ASN A 107 14.94 -18.25 -9.00
C ASN A 107 15.52 -17.02 -9.72
N GLU A 108 15.60 -17.05 -11.05
CA GLU A 108 16.06 -15.94 -11.86
C GLU A 108 14.92 -14.94 -12.06
N ILE A 109 15.16 -13.67 -11.74
CA ILE A 109 14.18 -12.60 -11.98
C ILE A 109 13.92 -12.46 -13.48
N THR A 110 12.66 -12.26 -13.83
CA THR A 110 12.25 -11.93 -15.19
C THR A 110 11.93 -10.45 -15.25
N LEU A 111 12.65 -9.72 -16.11
CA LEU A 111 12.39 -8.30 -16.34
C LEU A 111 11.29 -8.13 -17.38
N PRO A 112 10.37 -7.17 -17.20
CA PRO A 112 9.40 -6.82 -18.22
C PRO A 112 10.09 -6.14 -19.40
N THR A 113 9.42 -6.16 -20.55
CA THR A 113 9.85 -5.43 -21.75
C THR A 113 9.38 -3.99 -21.61
N ILE A 114 10.32 -3.04 -21.53
CA ILE A 114 10.05 -1.62 -21.21
C ILE A 114 9.04 -1.02 -22.19
N GLU A 115 9.14 -1.34 -23.49
CA GLU A 115 8.25 -0.85 -24.54
C GLU A 115 6.81 -1.41 -24.44
N MET A 116 6.63 -2.47 -23.67
CA MET A 116 5.35 -3.12 -23.42
C MET A 116 4.77 -2.76 -22.05
N LEU A 117 5.41 -1.91 -21.27
CA LEU A 117 4.81 -1.42 -20.04
C LEU A 117 3.62 -0.52 -20.39
N PRO A 118 2.53 -0.57 -19.60
CA PRO A 118 1.42 0.31 -19.83
C PRO A 118 1.85 1.76 -19.58
N SER A 119 1.32 2.69 -20.38
CA SER A 119 1.59 4.11 -20.20
C SER A 119 0.96 4.57 -18.89
N PHE A 120 1.76 5.09 -17.96
CA PHE A 120 1.28 5.79 -16.76
C PHE A 120 0.71 7.17 -17.14
N ASN A 121 -0.36 7.21 -17.93
CA ASN A 121 -1.15 8.42 -18.17
C ASN A 121 -2.26 8.55 -17.10
N ASP A 122 -2.92 9.70 -17.05
CA ASP A 122 -3.93 10.00 -16.02
C ASP A 122 -5.14 9.05 -16.08
N GLU A 123 -5.38 8.37 -17.20
CA GLU A 123 -6.48 7.42 -17.38
C GLU A 123 -6.23 6.10 -16.64
N MET A 124 -4.99 5.57 -16.64
CA MET A 124 -4.68 4.32 -15.92
C MET A 124 -4.72 4.48 -14.39
N MET A 125 -4.52 5.71 -13.90
CA MET A 125 -4.68 6.06 -12.48
C MET A 125 -6.15 6.05 -12.04
N MET A 126 -7.10 6.05 -13.00
CA MET A 126 -8.54 6.00 -12.74
C MET A 126 -9.11 4.57 -12.81
N THR A 127 -8.38 3.58 -13.35
CA THR A 127 -8.89 2.22 -13.58
C THR A 127 -8.63 1.25 -12.43
N GLY A 128 -8.97 1.63 -11.19
CA GLY A 128 -9.06 0.70 -10.05
C GLY A 128 -7.76 0.27 -9.38
N LEU A 129 -6.58 0.59 -9.93
CA LEU A 129 -5.30 0.57 -9.20
C LEU A 129 -4.84 2.03 -9.06
N PHE A 130 -5.26 2.68 -7.97
CA PHE A 130 -4.85 4.05 -7.59
C PHE A 130 -3.40 4.02 -7.11
N LEU A 131 -2.47 3.96 -8.05
CA LEU A 131 -1.13 3.53 -7.68
C LEU A 131 -0.27 4.61 -7.04
N PHE A 132 -0.56 5.90 -7.20
CA PHE A 132 0.37 6.90 -6.72
C PHE A 132 -0.33 8.23 -6.43
N ARG A 133 -0.39 8.66 -5.16
CA ARG A 133 -0.85 10.01 -4.81
C ARG A 133 0.01 11.13 -5.45
N HIS A 134 1.22 10.78 -5.90
CA HIS A 134 2.23 11.71 -6.42
C HIS A 134 2.81 11.23 -7.77
N LYS A 135 2.04 11.32 -8.86
CA LYS A 135 2.46 10.95 -10.23
C LYS A 135 3.83 11.52 -10.63
N GLU A 136 4.11 12.77 -10.24
CA GLU A 136 5.34 13.50 -10.58
C GLU A 136 6.60 12.79 -10.06
N VAL A 137 6.45 12.07 -8.96
CA VAL A 137 7.52 11.28 -8.36
C VAL A 137 7.80 10.04 -9.20
N ILE A 138 6.77 9.37 -9.75
CA ILE A 138 6.95 8.24 -10.67
C ILE A 138 7.67 8.71 -11.94
N GLU A 139 7.33 9.89 -12.46
CA GLU A 139 7.98 10.43 -13.66
C GLU A 139 9.49 10.61 -13.43
N SER A 140 9.88 10.97 -12.20
CA SER A 140 11.29 11.09 -11.80
C SER A 140 11.94 9.75 -11.48
N TYR A 141 11.15 8.75 -11.06
CA TYR A 141 11.58 7.41 -10.69
C TYR A 141 10.66 6.35 -11.32
N PRO A 142 10.72 6.14 -12.65
CA PRO A 142 9.80 5.22 -13.30
C PRO A 142 10.06 3.79 -12.81
N ARG A 143 8.98 3.05 -12.56
CA ARG A 143 9.04 1.65 -12.14
C ARG A 143 8.26 0.77 -13.08
N ALA A 144 8.81 -0.41 -13.29
CA ALA A 144 8.15 -1.46 -14.03
C ALA A 144 7.34 -2.42 -13.13
N CYS A 145 7.49 -2.30 -11.80
CA CYS A 145 6.82 -3.15 -10.81
C CYS A 145 6.55 -2.41 -9.48
N PHE A 146 5.64 -2.96 -8.67
CA PHE A 146 5.40 -2.53 -7.30
C PHE A 146 6.59 -2.84 -6.38
N PRO A 147 6.68 -2.20 -5.20
CA PRO A 147 7.66 -2.58 -4.18
C PRO A 147 7.60 -4.07 -3.85
N LYS A 148 8.76 -4.72 -3.68
CA LYS A 148 8.84 -6.14 -3.31
C LYS A 148 8.70 -6.31 -1.80
N TYR A 149 7.80 -7.18 -1.37
CA TYR A 149 7.72 -7.64 0.02
C TYR A 149 7.61 -9.16 0.07
N GLU A 150 8.52 -9.82 0.78
CA GLU A 150 8.38 -11.25 1.04
C GLU A 150 7.19 -11.50 1.94
N ILE A 151 6.52 -12.64 1.72
CA ILE A 151 5.37 -13.00 2.51
C ILE A 151 5.54 -14.33 3.22
N SER A 152 4.87 -14.48 4.36
CA SER A 152 4.82 -15.72 5.12
C SER A 152 3.35 -16.07 5.39
N PRO A 153 2.85 -17.20 4.87
CA PRO A 153 1.50 -17.65 5.15
C PRO A 153 1.34 -18.03 6.63
N VAL A 154 0.29 -17.52 7.27
CA VAL A 154 -0.14 -17.93 8.62
C VAL A 154 -1.54 -18.49 8.53
N LYS A 155 -1.68 -19.77 8.90
CA LYS A 155 -2.94 -20.50 8.79
C LYS A 155 -3.93 -20.00 9.83
N PHE A 156 -5.09 -19.54 9.38
CA PHE A 156 -6.20 -19.12 10.24
C PHE A 156 -7.51 -19.77 9.80
N LYS A 157 -8.55 -19.63 10.63
CA LYS A 157 -9.91 -20.04 10.28
C LYS A 157 -10.70 -18.81 9.81
N ASP A 158 -11.04 -18.79 8.53
CA ASP A 158 -11.91 -17.78 7.92
C ASP A 158 -13.38 -18.08 8.25
N ILE A 159 -13.99 -17.15 8.96
CA ILE A 159 -15.37 -17.24 9.45
C ILE A 159 -16.30 -16.27 8.70
N GLY A 160 -15.82 -15.67 7.60
CA GLY A 160 -16.53 -14.71 6.76
C GLY A 160 -17.54 -15.33 5.80
N ASN A 161 -18.24 -16.40 6.17
CA ASN A 161 -19.20 -17.04 5.27
C ASN A 161 -20.29 -16.01 4.86
N PRO A 162 -20.54 -15.81 3.55
CA PRO A 162 -21.48 -14.80 3.07
C PRO A 162 -22.96 -15.16 3.28
N ILE A 163 -23.26 -16.44 3.50
CA ILE A 163 -24.63 -16.98 3.52
C ILE A 163 -25.11 -17.20 4.96
N TYR A 164 -24.21 -17.68 5.82
CA TYR A 164 -24.52 -18.02 7.20
C TYR A 164 -23.88 -17.02 8.17
N SER A 165 -24.54 -16.72 9.29
CA SER A 165 -23.99 -15.97 10.42
C SER A 165 -24.26 -16.67 11.76
N TYR A 166 -23.49 -16.33 12.79
CA TYR A 166 -23.82 -16.58 14.20
C TYR A 166 -24.24 -15.26 14.82
N ASN A 167 -25.36 -15.25 15.57
CA ASN A 167 -26.01 -14.07 16.16
C ASN A 167 -26.35 -12.93 15.15
N GLU A 168 -27.62 -12.54 15.05
CA GLU A 168 -28.07 -11.53 14.07
C GLU A 168 -27.58 -10.10 14.36
N GLU A 169 -26.92 -9.87 15.50
CA GLU A 169 -26.49 -8.56 15.96
C GLU A 169 -25.04 -8.28 15.50
N ASN A 170 -24.92 -7.49 14.43
CA ASN A 170 -23.73 -6.77 13.92
C ASN A 170 -22.64 -7.53 13.14
N ARG A 171 -22.30 -6.99 11.95
CA ARG A 171 -21.19 -7.45 11.10
C ARG A 171 -19.81 -7.17 11.74
N ASP A 172 -19.73 -6.15 12.57
CA ASP A 172 -18.48 -5.72 13.22
C ASP A 172 -17.94 -6.82 14.15
N ASP A 173 -18.80 -7.54 14.87
CA ASP A 173 -18.42 -8.66 15.74
C ASP A 173 -17.68 -9.79 15.00
N ARG A 174 -18.01 -10.04 13.72
CA ARG A 174 -17.31 -11.06 12.91
C ARG A 174 -15.94 -10.59 12.46
N ARG A 175 -15.81 -9.31 12.12
CA ARG A 175 -14.51 -8.72 11.75
C ARG A 175 -13.57 -8.67 12.95
N ASP A 176 -14.07 -8.20 14.09
CA ASP A 176 -13.29 -8.12 15.32
C ASP A 176 -12.83 -9.51 15.77
N GLU A 177 -13.70 -10.52 15.64
CA GLU A 177 -13.32 -11.91 15.91
C GLU A 177 -12.29 -12.43 14.91
N GLN A 178 -12.45 -12.15 13.61
CA GLN A 178 -11.49 -12.55 12.59
C GLN A 178 -10.12 -11.93 12.88
N ASP A 179 -10.10 -10.65 13.25
CA ASP A 179 -8.89 -9.93 13.65
C ASP A 179 -8.28 -10.49 14.91
N ARG A 180 -9.10 -10.90 15.90
CA ARG A 180 -8.64 -11.58 17.12
C ARG A 180 -7.96 -12.92 16.80
N ILE A 181 -8.59 -13.77 15.99
CA ILE A 181 -8.03 -15.07 15.57
C ILE A 181 -6.69 -14.87 14.87
N ILE A 182 -6.61 -13.89 13.97
CA ILE A 182 -5.37 -13.54 13.27
C ILE A 182 -4.30 -13.04 14.27
N SER A 183 -4.69 -12.17 15.21
CA SER A 183 -3.79 -11.61 16.23
C SER A 183 -3.18 -12.70 17.11
N ASP A 184 -4.00 -13.62 17.60
CA ASP A 184 -3.62 -14.73 18.47
C ASP A 184 -2.56 -15.63 17.79
N GLN A 185 -2.60 -15.72 16.46
CA GLN A 185 -1.70 -16.59 15.69
C GLN A 185 -0.38 -15.96 15.27
N ILE A 186 -0.30 -14.63 15.23
CA ILE A 186 0.88 -13.93 14.69
C ILE A 186 1.83 -13.47 15.81
N ASP A 187 1.51 -13.75 17.08
CA ASP A 187 2.18 -13.12 18.25
C ASP A 187 2.30 -11.60 18.03
N LEU A 188 1.20 -11.00 17.56
CA LEU A 188 1.06 -9.56 17.51
C LEU A 188 0.56 -9.14 18.88
N THR A 189 1.46 -9.10 19.86
CA THR A 189 1.24 -8.39 21.15
C THR A 189 0.84 -6.91 20.94
N TYR A 190 0.83 -6.45 19.69
CA TYR A 190 0.65 -5.10 19.18
C TYR A 190 -0.70 -4.83 18.48
N LYS A 191 -1.53 -5.84 18.12
CA LYS A 191 -2.67 -5.62 17.21
C LYS A 191 -3.87 -4.88 17.82
N ILE A 192 -4.03 -4.87 19.14
CA ILE A 192 -5.15 -4.18 19.80
C ILE A 192 -5.09 -2.65 19.59
N ASN A 193 -3.92 -2.08 19.25
CA ASN A 193 -3.75 -0.64 19.14
C ASN A 193 -3.45 -0.14 17.70
N CYS A 194 -3.57 -0.96 16.64
CA CYS A 194 -3.25 -0.56 15.25
C CYS A 194 -4.31 0.33 14.57
N PHE A 195 -5.56 0.27 15.01
CA PHE A 195 -6.60 1.23 14.62
C PHE A 195 -6.63 2.45 15.54
N GLU A 196 -5.98 2.37 16.71
CA GLU A 196 -5.65 3.53 17.52
C GLU A 196 -4.38 4.19 16.96
N HIS A 197 -4.25 5.50 17.14
CA HIS A 197 -3.24 6.34 16.50
C HIS A 197 -1.77 6.02 16.88
N GLN A 198 -1.51 4.95 17.63
CA GLN A 198 -0.24 4.63 18.26
C GLN A 198 0.79 3.93 17.36
N TYR A 199 0.41 3.41 16.17
CA TYR A 199 1.35 2.77 15.23
C TYR A 199 1.51 3.48 13.89
N LYS A 200 1.04 4.73 13.77
CA LYS A 200 1.33 5.54 12.59
C LYS A 200 2.85 5.61 12.42
N THR A 201 3.30 5.19 11.26
CA THR A 201 4.66 5.44 10.76
C THR A 201 4.70 6.69 9.90
N ASP A 202 3.55 7.36 9.77
CA ASP A 202 3.41 8.63 9.08
C ASP A 202 4.13 9.69 9.90
N LEU A 203 4.86 10.53 9.18
CA LEU A 203 5.38 11.76 9.74
C LEU A 203 4.25 12.80 9.66
N SER A 204 4.02 13.57 10.72
CA SER A 204 3.15 14.75 10.65
C SER A 204 3.93 16.04 10.87
N ILE A 205 3.44 17.13 10.28
CA ILE A 205 4.09 18.44 10.45
C ILE A 205 4.15 18.86 11.92
N TYR A 206 3.17 18.44 12.73
CA TYR A 206 3.11 18.80 14.16
C TYR A 206 4.23 18.12 14.96
N GLU A 207 4.62 16.91 14.57
CA GLU A 207 5.76 16.24 15.19
C GLU A 207 7.09 16.89 14.78
N VAL A 208 7.20 17.29 13.51
CA VAL A 208 8.39 17.99 12.97
C VAL A 208 8.59 19.36 13.63
N VAL A 209 7.51 20.11 13.79
CA VAL A 209 7.53 21.44 14.42
C VAL A 209 7.73 21.32 15.93
N GLY A 210 7.15 20.30 16.56
CA GLY A 210 7.15 20.13 18.01
C GLY A 210 6.03 20.92 18.69
N ARG A 211 5.39 20.31 19.69
CA ARG A 211 4.25 20.87 20.41
C ARG A 211 4.55 22.27 20.97
N GLU A 212 5.73 22.43 21.54
CA GLU A 212 6.22 23.64 22.21
C GLU A 212 6.35 24.85 21.28
N ASN A 213 6.49 24.62 19.97
CA ASN A 213 6.64 25.67 18.98
C ASN A 213 5.31 26.05 18.32
N LEU A 214 4.26 25.25 18.50
CA LEU A 214 2.95 25.50 17.89
C LEU A 214 2.14 26.57 18.66
N PRO A 215 1.38 27.42 17.96
CA PRO A 215 0.44 28.34 18.61
C PRO A 215 -0.59 27.61 19.47
N GLN A 216 -0.88 28.13 20.67
CA GLN A 216 -1.79 27.50 21.63
C GLN A 216 -3.19 27.21 21.06
N TRP A 217 -3.70 28.09 20.19
CA TRP A 217 -5.00 27.90 19.54
C TRP A 217 -5.02 26.67 18.62
N LEU A 218 -3.90 26.41 17.92
CA LEU A 218 -3.76 25.29 17.00
C LEU A 218 -3.57 23.99 17.77
N VAL A 219 -2.77 24.03 18.84
CA VAL A 219 -2.64 22.91 19.78
C VAL A 219 -4.01 22.49 20.31
N GLY A 220 -4.82 23.45 20.79
CA GLY A 220 -6.17 23.18 21.26
C GLY A 220 -7.08 22.55 20.20
N GLN A 221 -6.99 22.97 18.94
CA GLN A 221 -7.76 22.36 17.84
C GLN A 221 -7.33 20.92 17.55
N ILE A 222 -6.02 20.66 17.48
CA ILE A 222 -5.48 19.33 17.18
C ILE A 222 -5.88 18.34 18.28
N GLU A 223 -5.73 18.74 19.54
CA GLU A 223 -6.08 17.91 20.69
C GLU A 223 -7.59 17.73 20.85
N TYR A 224 -8.39 18.74 20.52
CA TYR A 224 -9.84 18.62 20.45
C TYR A 224 -10.29 17.56 19.43
N MET A 225 -9.57 17.43 18.32
CA MET A 225 -9.79 16.36 17.33
C MET A 225 -9.27 14.98 17.79
N GLY A 226 -8.81 14.85 19.03
CA GLY A 226 -8.31 13.59 19.60
C GLY A 226 -6.89 13.22 19.16
N ASN A 227 -6.19 14.10 18.44
CA ASN A 227 -4.82 13.84 18.02
C ASN A 227 -3.82 14.21 19.12
N ARG A 228 -2.83 13.35 19.37
CA ARG A 228 -1.70 13.68 20.22
C ARG A 228 -0.54 14.22 19.39
N ILE A 229 0.08 15.29 19.87
CA ILE A 229 1.30 15.85 19.28
C ILE A 229 2.48 15.28 20.06
N GLU A 230 2.85 14.04 19.75
CA GLU A 230 3.96 13.32 20.37
C GLU A 230 5.12 13.22 19.37
N LYS A 231 6.34 13.03 19.86
CA LYS A 231 7.51 12.92 18.97
C LYS A 231 7.57 11.50 18.38
N GLY A 232 7.22 11.35 17.11
CA GLY A 232 7.29 10.09 16.39
C GLY A 232 8.71 9.55 16.18
N THR A 233 8.83 8.23 16.01
CA THR A 233 10.11 7.50 15.86
C THR A 233 11.00 8.06 14.74
N PHE A 234 10.41 8.51 13.63
CA PHE A 234 11.15 8.95 12.45
C PHE A 234 11.56 10.43 12.50
N VAL A 235 10.89 11.23 13.34
CA VAL A 235 11.03 12.69 13.36
C VAL A 235 12.45 13.11 13.69
N GLU A 236 13.13 12.41 14.59
CA GLU A 236 14.47 12.77 15.06
C GLU A 236 15.51 12.68 13.95
N ASN A 237 15.41 11.67 13.08
CA ASN A 237 16.37 11.44 12.00
C ASN A 237 15.85 11.88 10.62
N TRP A 238 14.60 12.33 10.51
CA TRP A 238 14.08 12.85 9.26
C TRP A 238 14.92 14.04 8.77
N PRO A 239 14.95 14.38 7.47
CA PRO A 239 14.95 13.40 6.39
C PRO A 239 16.12 12.41 6.57
N GLN A 240 15.83 11.11 6.53
CA GLN A 240 16.86 10.07 6.68
C GLN A 240 17.76 9.94 5.45
N ALA A 241 17.25 10.31 4.26
CA ALA A 241 17.91 10.16 2.96
C ALA A 241 17.46 11.27 2.01
N TRP A 242 18.28 11.56 0.99
CA TRP A 242 18.01 12.64 0.03
C TRP A 242 16.71 12.43 -0.75
N LEU A 243 16.27 11.19 -0.96
CA LEU A 243 14.96 10.89 -1.55
C LEU A 243 13.79 11.51 -0.75
N HIS A 244 13.89 11.60 0.58
CA HIS A 244 12.84 12.23 1.39
C HIS A 244 12.74 13.73 1.10
N ILE A 245 13.87 14.42 0.92
CA ILE A 245 13.91 15.85 0.55
C ILE A 245 13.32 16.02 -0.85
N GLU A 246 13.71 15.16 -1.79
CA GLU A 246 13.23 15.21 -3.16
C GLU A 246 11.71 15.02 -3.27
N PHE A 247 11.17 13.98 -2.62
CA PHE A 247 9.72 13.73 -2.59
C PHE A 247 8.99 14.92 -1.98
N PHE A 248 9.42 15.38 -0.80
CA PHE A 248 8.83 16.52 -0.11
C PHE A 248 8.80 17.76 -1.02
N CYS A 249 9.93 18.12 -1.63
CA CYS A 249 10.01 19.34 -2.45
C CYS A 249 9.26 19.20 -3.78
N THR A 250 9.19 18.00 -4.36
CA THR A 250 8.40 17.72 -5.56
C THR A 250 6.91 17.93 -5.29
N VAL A 251 6.40 17.36 -4.19
CA VAL A 251 5.00 17.53 -3.76
C VAL A 251 4.72 18.99 -3.39
N LEU A 252 5.63 19.64 -2.67
CA LEU A 252 5.48 21.05 -2.28
C LEU A 252 5.38 21.96 -3.50
N THR A 253 6.28 21.77 -4.47
CA THR A 253 6.28 22.53 -5.73
C THR A 253 4.95 22.40 -6.46
N LYS A 254 4.40 21.18 -6.55
CA LYS A 254 3.09 20.93 -7.18
C LYS A 254 1.98 21.64 -6.44
N GLU A 255 1.86 21.45 -5.12
CA GLU A 255 0.77 22.00 -4.33
C GLU A 255 0.81 23.54 -4.28
N LEU A 256 2.01 24.14 -4.25
CA LEU A 256 2.17 25.59 -4.37
C LEU A 256 1.76 26.13 -5.76
N LYS A 257 1.88 25.33 -6.83
CA LYS A 257 1.44 25.67 -8.19
C LYS A 257 -0.04 25.36 -8.44
N ARG A 258 -0.67 24.49 -7.64
CA ARG A 258 -2.07 24.06 -7.80
C ARG A 258 -3.07 25.19 -7.49
N GLY A 259 -4.05 25.42 -8.37
CA GLY A 259 -5.13 26.41 -8.19
C GLY A 259 -4.83 27.81 -8.76
N ASN A 260 -5.90 28.56 -9.10
CA ASN A 260 -5.89 29.84 -9.82
C ASN A 260 -4.83 30.85 -9.31
N GLN A 261 -4.30 31.66 -10.24
CA GLN A 261 -3.35 32.74 -9.97
C GLN A 261 -3.82 33.59 -8.78
N LEU A 262 -3.09 33.54 -7.67
CA LEU A 262 -3.30 34.43 -6.54
C LEU A 262 -2.91 35.84 -7.03
N GLN A 263 -3.90 36.72 -7.24
CA GLN A 263 -3.72 38.03 -7.86
C GLN A 263 -3.27 39.13 -6.90
N GLU A 264 -3.24 38.88 -5.59
CA GLU A 264 -2.85 39.87 -4.59
C GLU A 264 -1.35 39.79 -4.29
N VAL A 265 -0.59 40.76 -4.81
CA VAL A 265 0.81 40.98 -4.43
C VAL A 265 0.85 41.72 -3.10
N ASN A 266 0.97 40.99 -2.01
CA ASN A 266 1.19 41.51 -0.65
C ASN A 266 2.35 40.74 0.02
N GLU A 267 2.68 41.07 1.27
CA GLU A 267 3.75 40.41 2.03
C GLU A 267 3.60 38.87 2.07
N ASN A 268 2.37 38.35 2.12
CA ASN A 268 2.15 36.90 2.08
C ASN A 268 2.51 36.29 0.71
N TYR A 269 2.33 37.04 -0.37
CA TYR A 269 2.77 36.62 -1.71
C TYR A 269 4.29 36.58 -1.82
N GLN A 270 5.01 37.51 -1.18
CA GLN A 270 6.47 37.44 -1.10
C GLN A 270 6.92 36.18 -0.34
N LEU A 271 6.28 35.85 0.78
CA LEU A 271 6.54 34.59 1.50
C LEU A 271 6.34 33.37 0.60
N LEU A 272 5.30 33.36 -0.25
CA LEU A 272 5.07 32.29 -1.22
C LEU A 272 6.22 32.18 -2.25
N LEU A 273 6.68 33.31 -2.80
CA LEU A 273 7.78 33.32 -3.78
C LEU A 273 9.11 32.87 -3.14
N GLU A 274 9.40 33.33 -1.93
CA GLU A 274 10.58 32.90 -1.17
C GLU A 274 10.53 31.39 -0.88
N LEU A 275 9.37 30.88 -0.45
CA LEU A 275 9.17 29.45 -0.23
C LEU A 275 9.37 28.64 -1.52
N GLN A 276 8.81 29.09 -2.65
CA GLN A 276 8.99 28.44 -3.95
C GLN A 276 10.46 28.38 -4.35
N LYS A 277 11.17 29.51 -4.24
CA LYS A 277 12.60 29.59 -4.55
C LYS A 277 13.43 28.63 -3.69
N GLU A 278 13.17 28.60 -2.38
CA GLU A 278 13.92 27.73 -1.48
C GLU A 278 13.56 26.25 -1.68
N THR A 279 12.31 25.95 -2.04
CA THR A 279 11.88 24.60 -2.44
C THR A 279 12.65 24.13 -3.69
N ASP A 280 12.77 24.98 -4.71
CA ASP A 280 13.52 24.68 -5.92
C ASP A 280 15.02 24.46 -5.62
N ASN A 281 15.58 25.23 -4.69
CA ASN A 281 16.97 25.05 -4.22
C ASN A 281 17.16 23.68 -3.56
N TRP A 282 16.30 23.31 -2.60
CA TRP A 282 16.37 22.00 -1.94
C TRP A 282 16.18 20.84 -2.90
N LEU A 283 15.23 20.96 -3.85
CA LEU A 283 15.00 19.96 -4.88
C LEU A 283 16.21 19.81 -5.81
N TYR A 284 16.85 20.92 -6.19
CA TYR A 284 18.08 20.89 -6.97
C TYR A 284 19.20 20.19 -6.19
N GLN A 285 19.42 20.57 -4.93
CA GLN A 285 20.44 19.94 -4.09
C GLN A 285 20.20 18.45 -3.90
N SER A 286 18.95 18.00 -3.70
CA SER A 286 18.65 16.58 -3.53
C SER A 286 18.95 15.78 -4.79
N LYS A 287 18.64 16.33 -5.97
CA LYS A 287 18.90 15.69 -7.27
C LYS A 287 20.39 15.56 -7.63
N LEU A 288 21.26 16.35 -6.99
CA LEU A 288 22.71 16.21 -7.14
C LEU A 288 23.29 15.05 -6.33
N GLN A 289 22.52 14.50 -5.39
CA GLN A 289 22.96 13.46 -4.48
C GLN A 289 22.41 12.11 -4.91
N LYS A 290 23.01 11.02 -4.41
CA LYS A 290 22.39 9.70 -4.56
C LYS A 290 21.14 9.64 -3.69
N PHE A 291 20.03 9.19 -4.26
CA PHE A 291 18.74 9.23 -3.58
C PHE A 291 18.71 8.47 -2.24
N ASP A 292 19.44 7.37 -2.14
CA ASP A 292 19.53 6.48 -0.97
C ASP A 292 20.56 6.92 0.07
N GLN A 293 21.41 7.89 -0.29
CA GLN A 293 22.44 8.38 0.59
C GLN A 293 21.82 9.10 1.79
N LYS A 294 22.33 8.80 2.99
CA LYS A 294 21.91 9.48 4.22
C LYS A 294 22.18 10.97 4.15
N VAL A 295 21.22 11.77 4.59
CA VAL A 295 21.41 13.22 4.73
C VAL A 295 22.33 13.50 5.91
N PRO A 296 23.41 14.29 5.76
CA PRO A 296 24.24 14.70 6.88
C PRO A 296 23.43 15.41 7.96
N ARG A 297 23.74 15.17 9.25
CA ARG A 297 22.94 15.70 10.38
C ARG A 297 22.73 17.21 10.33
N ASN A 298 23.78 17.98 10.00
CA ASN A 298 23.69 19.44 9.88
C ASN A 298 22.69 19.86 8.78
N ILE A 299 22.70 19.17 7.64
CA ILE A 299 21.78 19.43 6.51
C ILE A 299 20.35 19.00 6.87
N SER A 300 20.18 17.86 7.54
CA SER A 300 18.88 17.41 8.05
C SER A 300 18.29 18.43 9.03
N SER A 301 19.10 18.98 9.95
CA SER A 301 18.67 20.05 10.86
C SER A 301 18.31 21.34 10.12
N GLU A 302 19.10 21.75 9.13
CA GLU A 302 18.83 22.93 8.30
C GLU A 302 17.49 22.79 7.55
N PHE A 303 17.27 21.65 6.90
CA PHE A 303 16.04 21.36 6.19
C PHE A 303 14.82 21.36 7.12
N LYS A 304 14.91 20.70 8.29
CA LYS A 304 13.84 20.76 9.30
C LYS A 304 13.52 22.16 9.75
N ASN A 305 14.55 22.95 10.07
CA ASN A 305 14.36 24.32 10.52
C ASN A 305 13.69 25.16 9.44
N TRP A 306 14.08 24.98 8.17
CA TRP A 306 13.41 25.63 7.04
C TRP A 306 11.92 25.24 6.94
N VAL A 307 11.60 23.94 7.00
CA VAL A 307 10.20 23.48 6.97
C VAL A 307 9.40 24.01 8.16
N THR A 308 9.95 23.92 9.36
CA THR A 308 9.33 24.42 10.60
C THR A 308 9.07 25.92 10.52
N ASN A 309 10.06 26.73 10.15
CA ASN A 309 9.92 28.18 10.04
C ASN A 309 8.90 28.57 8.96
N SER A 310 8.90 27.87 7.83
CA SER A 310 7.94 28.09 6.74
C SER A 310 6.51 27.78 7.19
N TYR A 311 6.33 26.68 7.93
CA TYR A 311 5.04 26.31 8.50
C TYR A 311 4.57 27.33 9.54
N LEU A 312 5.41 27.68 10.51
CA LEU A 312 5.09 28.64 11.56
C LEU A 312 4.71 30.00 10.97
N SER A 313 5.45 30.48 9.97
CA SER A 313 5.13 31.72 9.26
C SER A 313 3.73 31.70 8.60
N SER A 314 3.26 30.51 8.21
CA SER A 314 1.92 30.33 7.65
C SER A 314 0.79 30.26 8.69
N VAL A 315 1.08 29.90 9.95
CA VAL A 315 0.08 29.73 11.01
C VAL A 315 0.06 30.83 12.07
N HIS A 316 1.11 31.66 12.18
CA HIS A 316 1.18 32.73 13.17
C HIS A 316 0.17 33.87 12.93
N ASN A 317 -0.47 33.92 11.76
CA ASN A 317 -1.39 35.00 11.40
C ASN A 317 -2.85 34.54 11.53
N THR A 318 -3.66 35.25 12.33
CA THR A 318 -5.12 35.06 12.40
C THR A 318 -5.85 35.56 11.14
N SER A 319 -5.13 36.10 10.15
CA SER A 319 -5.68 36.56 8.89
C SER A 319 -6.33 35.42 8.08
N LYS A 320 -7.42 35.74 7.38
CA LYS A 320 -8.04 34.87 6.37
C LYS A 320 -7.25 34.84 5.05
N SER A 321 -5.92 34.93 5.13
CA SER A 321 -5.05 34.97 3.94
C SER A 321 -5.10 33.64 3.20
N LYS A 322 -5.63 33.67 1.98
CA LYS A 322 -5.65 32.51 1.08
C LYS A 322 -4.24 31.99 0.76
N VAL A 323 -3.25 32.89 0.73
CA VAL A 323 -1.86 32.55 0.47
C VAL A 323 -1.27 31.74 1.62
N LEU A 324 -1.43 32.22 2.87
CA LEU A 324 -0.91 31.52 4.05
C LEU A 324 -1.61 30.16 4.24
N PHE A 325 -2.93 30.12 4.03
CA PHE A 325 -3.67 28.85 4.03
C PHE A 325 -3.13 27.87 2.98
N LYS A 326 -2.85 28.35 1.76
CA LYS A 326 -2.25 27.52 0.71
C LYS A 326 -0.88 26.99 1.10
N ILE A 327 0.00 27.84 1.63
CA ILE A 327 1.34 27.44 2.11
C ILE A 327 1.21 26.35 3.18
N ARG A 328 0.35 26.57 4.17
CA ARG A 328 0.09 25.62 5.25
C ARG A 328 -0.32 24.24 4.71
N ILE A 329 -1.35 24.20 3.88
CA ILE A 329 -1.87 22.96 3.31
C ILE A 329 -0.84 22.29 2.40
N ALA A 330 -0.07 23.06 1.63
CA ALA A 330 0.98 22.51 0.76
C ALA A 330 2.09 21.85 1.59
N ILE A 331 2.54 22.47 2.69
CA ILE A 331 3.54 21.88 3.60
C ILE A 331 2.98 20.62 4.29
N GLU A 332 1.75 20.68 4.81
CA GLU A 332 1.08 19.52 5.43
C GLU A 332 0.98 18.35 4.45
N THR A 333 0.59 18.61 3.21
CA THR A 333 0.50 17.61 2.14
C THR A 333 1.88 17.06 1.76
N SER A 334 2.92 17.90 1.76
CA SER A 334 4.28 17.49 1.42
C SER A 334 4.91 16.62 2.50
N ILE A 335 4.62 16.87 3.78
CA ILE A 335 5.01 15.96 4.86
C ILE A 335 4.32 14.59 4.71
N SER A 336 3.06 14.58 4.25
CA SER A 336 2.31 13.33 4.06
C SER A 336 2.87 12.41 2.98
N SER A 337 3.85 12.88 2.17
CA SER A 337 4.56 12.04 1.20
C SER A 337 5.70 11.20 1.80
N PHE A 338 5.93 11.30 3.12
CA PHE A 338 6.99 10.56 3.81
C PHE A 338 6.83 9.04 3.70
N PRO A 339 5.64 8.44 3.93
CA PRO A 339 5.46 6.99 3.80
C PRO A 339 5.84 6.47 2.42
N GLU A 340 5.47 7.17 1.35
CA GLU A 340 5.80 6.82 -0.02
C GLU A 340 7.31 6.82 -0.24
N ALA A 341 8.01 7.89 0.17
CA ALA A 341 9.47 7.97 0.06
C ALA A 341 10.17 6.86 0.85
N ARG A 342 9.68 6.57 2.05
CA ARG A 342 10.19 5.49 2.91
C ARG A 342 10.02 4.12 2.27
N ASN A 343 8.82 3.80 1.79
CA ASN A 343 8.54 2.53 1.11
C ASN A 343 9.41 2.39 -0.15
N TRP A 344 9.63 3.51 -0.85
CA TRP A 344 10.54 3.56 -1.99
C TRP A 344 11.99 3.22 -1.63
N LEU A 345 12.48 3.78 -0.52
CA LEU A 345 13.83 3.50 -0.01
C LEU A 345 13.97 2.04 0.43
N ILE A 346 12.98 1.49 1.13
CA ILE A 346 13.00 0.08 1.56
C ILE A 346 13.23 -0.84 0.36
N ASP A 347 12.48 -0.62 -0.71
CA ASP A 347 12.58 -1.44 -1.91
C ASP A 347 13.91 -1.25 -2.65
N LEU A 348 14.40 0.00 -2.79
CA LEU A 348 15.60 0.28 -3.57
C LEU A 348 16.92 -0.05 -2.86
N THR A 349 16.96 -0.07 -1.52
CA THR A 349 18.22 -0.06 -0.76
C THR A 349 18.52 -1.35 0.00
N ALA A 350 18.01 -2.49 -0.49
CA ALA A 350 18.06 -3.76 0.22
C ALA A 350 17.42 -3.64 1.61
N ASN A 351 16.11 -3.43 1.61
CA ASN A 351 15.24 -3.45 2.79
C ASN A 351 15.42 -2.23 3.72
N GLY A 352 15.95 -1.12 3.20
CA GLY A 352 16.11 0.12 3.98
C GLY A 352 17.28 0.11 4.97
N THR A 353 18.08 -0.95 5.01
CA THR A 353 19.13 -1.15 6.04
C THR A 353 20.26 -0.13 5.98
N SER A 354 20.56 0.40 4.80
CA SER A 354 21.54 1.47 4.62
C SER A 354 20.98 2.84 5.01
N THR A 355 19.67 3.00 5.17
CA THR A 355 19.00 4.28 5.40
C THR A 355 18.51 4.41 6.84
N PHE A 356 17.73 3.44 7.32
CA PHE A 356 17.05 3.46 8.61
C PHE A 356 17.90 2.79 9.69
N ASN A 357 17.74 3.24 10.94
CA ASN A 357 18.35 2.58 12.09
C ASN A 357 17.51 1.36 12.54
N LYS A 358 18.04 0.57 13.47
CA LYS A 358 17.39 -0.66 13.95
C LYS A 358 15.96 -0.44 14.49
N ILE A 359 15.76 0.60 15.31
CA ILE A 359 14.46 0.91 15.91
C ILE A 359 13.46 1.33 14.83
N GLU A 360 13.91 2.15 13.87
CA GLU A 360 13.09 2.54 12.72
C GLU A 360 12.70 1.32 11.88
N LEU A 361 13.62 0.40 11.60
CA LEU A 361 13.35 -0.83 10.84
C LEU A 361 12.37 -1.76 11.58
N GLU A 362 12.53 -1.97 12.89
CA GLU A 362 11.58 -2.75 13.71
C GLU A 362 10.19 -2.13 13.68
N ARG A 363 10.11 -0.80 13.71
CA ARG A 363 8.85 -0.06 13.62
C ARG A 363 8.20 -0.20 12.24
N ILE A 364 8.99 -0.10 11.17
CA ILE A 364 8.55 -0.31 9.79
C ILE A 364 8.02 -1.74 9.63
N GLU A 365 8.82 -2.75 10.00
CA GLU A 365 8.47 -4.17 9.92
C GLU A 365 7.16 -4.47 10.66
N SER A 366 6.97 -3.87 11.84
CA SER A 366 5.72 -4.04 12.59
C SER A 366 4.54 -3.42 11.87
N TYR A 367 4.70 -2.20 11.33
CA TYR A 367 3.63 -1.51 10.62
C TYR A 367 3.23 -2.21 9.32
N ILE A 368 4.19 -2.66 8.51
CA ILE A 368 3.87 -3.29 7.22
C ILE A 368 3.02 -4.56 7.40
N LYS A 369 3.22 -5.33 8.48
CA LYS A 369 2.45 -6.55 8.78
C LYS A 369 0.96 -6.29 8.99
N VAL A 370 0.59 -5.06 9.36
CA VAL A 370 -0.78 -4.65 9.73
C VAL A 370 -1.29 -3.47 8.92
N SER A 371 -0.52 -3.03 7.92
CA SER A 371 -0.84 -1.83 7.11
C SER A 371 -2.03 -2.00 6.17
N CYS A 372 -2.48 -3.24 5.94
CA CYS A 372 -3.65 -3.52 5.14
C CYS A 372 -4.91 -3.53 6.03
N ARG A 373 -5.94 -2.76 5.66
CA ARG A 373 -7.22 -2.73 6.41
C ARG A 373 -7.97 -4.04 6.36
N GLN A 374 -7.75 -4.79 5.27
CA GLN A 374 -8.36 -6.06 4.96
C GLN A 374 -7.26 -7.11 4.83
N PRO A 375 -7.46 -8.35 5.29
CA PRO A 375 -6.40 -9.34 5.20
C PRO A 375 -6.07 -9.66 3.74
N HIS A 376 -4.78 -9.56 3.41
CA HIS A 376 -4.27 -10.29 2.25
C HIS A 376 -4.33 -11.77 2.57
N GLN A 377 -5.04 -12.56 1.76
CA GLN A 377 -5.27 -13.96 2.07
C GLN A 377 -5.25 -14.88 0.86
N VAL A 378 -4.97 -16.15 1.12
CA VAL A 378 -5.10 -17.27 0.17
C VAL A 378 -6.10 -18.25 0.78
N LEU A 379 -7.01 -18.78 -0.05
CA LEU A 379 -8.13 -19.63 0.37
C LEU A 379 -9.10 -18.93 1.34
N GLY A 380 -10.04 -19.68 1.90
CA GLY A 380 -11.13 -19.17 2.71
C GLY A 380 -12.32 -18.68 1.88
N TYR A 381 -13.08 -17.77 2.48
CA TYR A 381 -14.18 -17.07 1.85
C TYR A 381 -13.72 -15.76 1.22
N GLY A 382 -12.83 -15.05 1.90
CA GLY A 382 -12.52 -13.66 1.56
C GLY A 382 -13.70 -12.75 1.89
N ILE A 383 -13.53 -11.48 1.54
CA ILE A 383 -14.53 -10.44 1.77
C ILE A 383 -15.69 -10.66 0.81
N PRO A 384 -16.92 -10.71 1.32
CA PRO A 384 -18.10 -10.79 0.47
C PRO A 384 -18.37 -9.43 -0.17
N ASP A 385 -18.75 -9.44 -1.45
CA ASP A 385 -19.26 -8.29 -2.19
C ASP A 385 -20.65 -7.95 -1.66
N GLY A 386 -20.77 -6.78 -1.02
CA GLY A 386 -22.02 -6.34 -0.40
C GLY A 386 -23.16 -6.15 -1.41
N ALA A 387 -22.86 -5.99 -2.70
CA ALA A 387 -23.83 -5.83 -3.76
C ALA A 387 -24.27 -7.15 -4.41
N ARG A 388 -23.62 -8.28 -4.10
CA ARG A 388 -23.95 -9.59 -4.67
C ARG A 388 -24.80 -10.42 -3.72
N THR A 389 -25.77 -11.12 -4.30
CA THR A 389 -26.45 -12.24 -3.64
C THR A 389 -25.68 -13.52 -3.94
N TYR A 390 -25.26 -14.21 -2.88
CA TYR A 390 -24.53 -15.47 -3.00
C TYR A 390 -25.50 -16.65 -2.97
N ASP A 391 -25.44 -17.51 -3.99
CA ASP A 391 -26.04 -18.84 -3.96
C ASP A 391 -25.01 -19.85 -3.45
N GLU A 392 -25.43 -20.74 -2.53
CA GLU A 392 -24.55 -21.69 -1.85
C GLU A 392 -23.79 -22.60 -2.82
N GLY A 393 -24.45 -23.09 -3.87
CA GLY A 393 -23.83 -23.97 -4.85
C GLY A 393 -22.77 -23.24 -5.67
N SER A 394 -23.10 -22.04 -6.17
CA SER A 394 -22.17 -21.22 -6.97
C SER A 394 -20.92 -20.80 -6.18
N TYR A 395 -21.09 -20.47 -4.90
CA TYR A 395 -20.01 -19.98 -4.07
C TYR A 395 -19.10 -21.11 -3.58
N GLN A 396 -19.66 -22.30 -3.30
CA GLN A 396 -18.86 -23.47 -2.97
C GLN A 396 -17.98 -23.93 -4.14
N ASP A 397 -18.42 -23.75 -5.38
CA ASP A 397 -17.61 -24.07 -6.58
C ASP A 397 -16.50 -23.04 -6.84
N SER A 398 -16.58 -21.84 -6.25
CA SER A 398 -15.62 -20.75 -6.47
C SER A 398 -14.55 -20.69 -5.38
N ILE A 399 -13.36 -21.19 -5.69
CA ILE A 399 -12.20 -21.19 -4.78
C ILE A 399 -11.44 -19.86 -4.86
N LEU A 400 -11.19 -19.24 -3.71
CA LEU A 400 -10.38 -18.02 -3.61
C LEU A 400 -8.89 -18.37 -3.69
N LEU A 401 -8.23 -18.00 -4.80
CA LEU A 401 -6.79 -18.19 -4.96
C LEU A 401 -5.98 -17.14 -4.21
N LEU A 402 -6.41 -15.88 -4.28
CA LEU A 402 -5.74 -14.75 -3.64
C LEU A 402 -6.73 -13.60 -3.46
N GLN A 403 -6.69 -12.96 -2.30
CA GLN A 403 -7.32 -11.66 -2.04
C GLN A 403 -6.23 -10.65 -1.67
N LEU A 404 -6.28 -9.48 -2.29
CA LEU A 404 -5.43 -8.35 -2.00
C LEU A 404 -6.28 -7.18 -1.52
N GLY A 405 -6.05 -6.70 -0.31
CA GLY A 405 -6.72 -5.52 0.25
C GLY A 405 -5.98 -4.21 -0.08
N PHE A 406 -6.63 -3.09 0.20
CA PHE A 406 -5.99 -1.77 0.14
C PHE A 406 -4.75 -1.71 1.05
N ASP A 407 -3.61 -1.31 0.50
CA ASP A 407 -2.33 -1.36 1.19
C ASP A 407 -1.38 -0.24 0.76
N ASP A 408 -1.29 0.80 1.59
CA ASP A 408 -0.44 1.97 1.35
C ASP A 408 1.06 1.60 1.26
N THR A 409 1.49 0.51 1.91
CA THR A 409 2.90 0.09 1.87
C THR A 409 3.29 -0.55 0.55
N MET A 410 2.34 -1.25 -0.07
CA MET A 410 2.46 -1.80 -1.42
C MET A 410 2.13 -0.78 -2.50
N MET A 411 1.61 0.40 -2.10
CA MET A 411 1.03 1.40 -3.00
C MET A 411 -0.18 0.85 -3.78
N TRP A 412 -0.90 -0.10 -3.19
CA TRP A 412 -2.10 -0.68 -3.77
C TRP A 412 -3.31 0.06 -3.24
N GLY A 413 -4.01 0.77 -4.12
CA GLY A 413 -5.29 1.37 -3.83
C GLY A 413 -6.37 0.88 -4.79
N PHE A 414 -7.50 0.42 -4.26
CA PHE A 414 -8.66 -0.01 -5.06
C PHE A 414 -9.82 1.00 -5.04
N GLY A 415 -9.54 2.24 -4.59
CA GLY A 415 -10.51 3.33 -4.59
C GLY A 415 -11.58 3.16 -3.52
N ASP A 416 -12.84 3.23 -3.95
CA ASP A 416 -14.03 2.94 -3.16
C ASP A 416 -14.34 1.44 -3.06
N LEU A 417 -13.49 0.58 -3.63
CA LEU A 417 -13.59 -0.88 -3.56
C LEU A 417 -12.75 -1.40 -2.40
N ASP A 418 -13.23 -2.46 -1.74
CA ASP A 418 -12.62 -3.03 -0.54
C ASP A 418 -11.37 -3.87 -0.86
N CYS A 419 -11.47 -4.76 -1.85
CA CYS A 419 -10.37 -5.67 -2.20
C CYS A 419 -10.44 -6.19 -3.65
N LEU A 420 -9.30 -6.70 -4.12
CA LEU A 420 -9.14 -7.44 -5.36
C LEU A 420 -9.09 -8.94 -5.06
N GLN A 421 -9.86 -9.76 -5.76
CA GLN A 421 -9.88 -11.21 -5.59
C GLN A 421 -9.58 -11.95 -6.89
N PHE A 422 -8.84 -13.04 -6.77
CA PHE A 422 -8.62 -14.02 -7.81
C PHE A 422 -9.34 -15.31 -7.45
N ARG A 423 -10.27 -15.76 -8.29
CA ARG A 423 -11.09 -16.95 -8.02
C ARG A 423 -11.06 -17.93 -9.18
N ILE A 424 -11.19 -19.22 -8.89
CA ILE A 424 -11.22 -20.30 -9.88
C ILE A 424 -12.32 -21.31 -9.54
N SER A 425 -12.93 -21.93 -10.56
CA SER A 425 -13.88 -23.02 -10.31
C SER A 425 -13.14 -24.27 -9.78
N GLN A 426 -13.80 -25.11 -8.99
CA GLN A 426 -13.20 -26.37 -8.53
C GLN A 426 -12.84 -27.28 -9.70
N LYS A 427 -13.66 -27.27 -10.76
CA LYS A 427 -13.40 -28.05 -11.98
C LYS A 427 -12.11 -27.59 -12.65
N ASP A 428 -11.98 -26.30 -12.92
CA ASP A 428 -10.79 -25.75 -13.58
C ASP A 428 -9.54 -25.92 -12.73
N LEU A 429 -9.66 -25.80 -11.40
CA LEU A 429 -8.56 -26.07 -10.48
C LEU A 429 -8.08 -27.52 -10.54
N LYS A 430 -9.00 -28.51 -10.56
CA LYS A 430 -8.66 -29.94 -10.71
C LYS A 430 -7.99 -30.24 -12.05
N GLU A 431 -8.37 -29.51 -13.10
CA GLU A 431 -7.79 -29.60 -14.44
C GLU A 431 -6.54 -28.70 -14.63
N LEU A 432 -6.10 -27.99 -13.57
CA LEU A 432 -4.99 -27.02 -13.59
C LEU A 432 -5.15 -25.91 -14.64
N ARG A 433 -6.39 -25.55 -14.96
CA ARG A 433 -6.80 -24.50 -15.90
C ARG A 433 -6.76 -23.11 -15.25
N PHE A 434 -5.61 -22.71 -14.73
CA PHE A 434 -5.44 -21.39 -14.11
C PHE A 434 -5.65 -20.22 -15.10
N ASP A 435 -5.59 -20.48 -16.41
CA ASP A 435 -6.01 -19.53 -17.45
C ASP A 435 -7.50 -19.17 -17.38
N LYS A 436 -8.31 -19.92 -16.62
CA LYS A 436 -9.73 -19.66 -16.35
C LYS A 436 -10.00 -18.95 -15.03
N ALA A 437 -8.96 -18.66 -14.25
CA ALA A 437 -9.13 -17.85 -13.05
C ALA A 437 -9.65 -16.45 -13.44
N THR A 438 -10.54 -15.95 -12.60
CA THR A 438 -11.18 -14.65 -12.73
C THR A 438 -10.52 -13.66 -11.77
N MET A 439 -10.50 -12.39 -12.16
CA MET A 439 -10.12 -11.27 -11.31
C MET A 439 -11.37 -10.42 -11.05
N GLU A 440 -11.66 -10.14 -9.80
CA GLU A 440 -12.85 -9.40 -9.38
C GLU A 440 -12.48 -8.31 -8.38
N LEU A 441 -13.03 -7.12 -8.55
CA LEU A 441 -13.02 -6.09 -7.52
C LEU A 441 -14.29 -6.20 -6.69
N ILE A 442 -14.14 -6.11 -5.38
CA ILE A 442 -15.19 -6.32 -4.37
C ILE A 442 -15.58 -4.98 -3.75
N MET A 443 -16.88 -4.71 -3.66
CA MET A 443 -17.48 -3.51 -3.07
C MET A 443 -17.95 -3.73 -1.63
#